data_AF-A0A1I4Y161-F1
#
_entry.id   AF-A0A1I4Y161-F1
#
_cell.length_a   1.000
_cell.length_b   1.000
_cell.length_c   1.000
_cell.angle_alpha   90.00
_cell.angle_beta   90.00
_cell.angle_gamma   90.00
#
_symmetry.space_group_name_H-M   'P 1'
#
loop_
_entity.id
_entity.type
_entity.pdbx_description
1 polymer ?
#
loop_
_entity_poly.entity_id
_entity_poly.type
_entity_poly.pdbx_seq_one_letter_code
_entity_poly.pdbx_strand_id
1 'polypeptide(L)'
;MNKMSKVVIAALAFGGSISTASAAGVITDVTASGGGTFNLISNTTDPNVLDLSKTFNSLDPMVLTFTVGHIDGDPGNPYTVTEAITNNTGQSWVDFHFSIQEPDQGQGVVFTEHNNSTLSSFTLDPEPSTGSRNLNFTGNLANDGIANASFMLSPFDPGAGNTTTFTLTQVPTIPEPETYAMLLAGLGLMGVIARRRNNKQS
;
A
#
# COMPACT_ATOMS: atom_id res chain seq x y z
N MET A 1 -40.89 -19.34 -71.15
CA MET A 1 -39.64 -18.62 -71.47
C MET A 1 -39.59 -17.34 -70.64
N ASN A 2 -38.56 -17.21 -69.82
CA ASN A 2 -37.98 -15.99 -69.23
C ASN A 2 -38.83 -15.11 -68.30
N LYS A 3 -38.32 -14.51 -67.22
CA LYS A 3 -37.20 -14.69 -66.26
C LYS A 3 -37.24 -13.37 -65.44
N MET A 4 -37.16 -13.46 -64.10
CA MET A 4 -36.50 -12.50 -63.16
C MET A 4 -36.94 -11.00 -63.19
N SER A 5 -37.02 -10.24 -62.10
CA SER A 5 -36.12 -10.12 -60.96
C SER A 5 -36.84 -9.56 -59.74
N LYS A 6 -36.63 -10.21 -58.58
CA LYS A 6 -36.85 -9.63 -57.25
C LYS A 6 -35.63 -8.76 -56.93
N VAL A 7 -35.87 -7.50 -56.56
CA VAL A 7 -34.82 -6.63 -56.04
C VAL A 7 -34.44 -7.13 -54.65
N VAL A 8 -33.21 -7.62 -54.51
CA VAL A 8 -32.62 -7.97 -53.21
C VAL A 8 -31.82 -6.75 -52.75
N ILE A 9 -32.26 -6.13 -51.66
CA ILE A 9 -31.46 -5.14 -50.93
C ILE A 9 -30.49 -5.94 -50.06
N ALA A 10 -29.22 -5.98 -50.49
CA ALA A 10 -28.14 -6.53 -49.67
C ALA A 10 -27.79 -5.52 -48.58
N ALA A 11 -28.14 -5.84 -47.32
CA ALA A 11 -27.59 -5.14 -46.17
C ALA A 11 -26.12 -5.58 -46.00
N LEU A 12 -25.18 -4.68 -46.29
CA LEU A 12 -23.78 -4.86 -45.88
C LEU A 12 -23.74 -4.77 -44.35
N ALA A 13 -23.71 -5.92 -43.68
CA ALA A 13 -23.29 -6.00 -42.29
C ALA A 13 -21.77 -5.78 -42.25
N PHE A 14 -21.34 -4.57 -41.88
CA PHE A 14 -19.97 -4.31 -41.45
C PHE A 14 -19.76 -5.04 -40.10
N GLY A 15 -19.33 -6.30 -40.17
CA GLY A 15 -18.91 -7.10 -39.01
C GLY A 15 -17.51 -6.71 -38.55
N GLY A 16 -17.26 -5.41 -38.36
CA GLY A 16 -16.05 -4.95 -37.68
C GLY A 16 -16.25 -5.14 -36.19
N SER A 17 -15.50 -6.06 -35.57
CA SER A 17 -15.36 -6.11 -34.12
C SER A 17 -14.78 -4.77 -33.68
N ILE A 18 -15.62 -3.89 -33.13
CA ILE A 18 -15.14 -2.78 -32.31
C ILE A 18 -14.61 -3.42 -31.03
N SER A 19 -13.32 -3.74 -30.99
CA SER A 19 -12.61 -3.94 -29.74
C SER A 19 -12.64 -2.60 -29.02
N THR A 20 -13.62 -2.41 -28.13
CA THR A 20 -13.58 -1.30 -27.18
C THR A 20 -12.37 -1.53 -26.30
N ALA A 21 -11.35 -0.70 -26.46
CA ALA A 21 -10.24 -0.60 -25.51
C ALA A 21 -10.84 -0.50 -24.09
N SER A 22 -10.41 -1.38 -23.17
CA SER A 22 -10.80 -1.22 -21.77
C SER A 22 -10.11 0.03 -21.24
N ALA A 23 -10.90 0.96 -20.71
CA ALA A 23 -10.40 2.12 -19.99
C ALA A 23 -9.88 1.70 -18.63
N ALA A 24 -8.80 2.34 -18.17
CA ALA A 24 -8.21 2.02 -16.88
C ALA A 24 -7.52 3.21 -16.21
N GLY A 25 -7.41 3.10 -14.88
CA GLY A 25 -6.67 4.06 -14.05
C GLY A 25 -5.17 3.86 -14.22
N VAL A 26 -4.46 4.93 -14.58
CA VAL A 26 -3.00 4.94 -14.75
C VAL A 26 -2.38 5.84 -13.68
N ILE A 27 -1.38 5.34 -12.96
CA ILE A 27 -0.60 6.16 -12.02
C ILE A 27 0.35 7.04 -12.84
N THR A 28 0.17 8.36 -12.74
CA THR A 28 0.93 9.34 -13.52
C THR A 28 2.02 10.03 -12.71
N ASP A 29 1.88 10.05 -11.38
CA ASP A 29 2.86 10.65 -10.48
C ASP A 29 2.77 10.02 -9.08
N VAL A 30 3.89 10.04 -8.36
CA VAL A 30 4.00 9.60 -6.97
C VAL A 30 4.86 10.59 -6.20
N THR A 31 4.27 11.23 -5.20
CA THR A 31 4.98 12.12 -4.27
C THR A 31 4.95 11.56 -2.87
N ALA A 32 5.85 12.03 -2.00
CA ALA A 32 5.94 11.56 -0.62
C ALA A 32 6.09 12.74 0.36
N SER A 33 5.56 12.53 1.56
CA SER A 33 5.74 13.43 2.71
C SER A 33 5.91 12.62 4.00
N GLY A 34 6.38 13.25 5.07
CA GLY A 34 6.52 12.62 6.39
C GLY A 34 7.97 12.30 6.79
N GLY A 35 8.14 11.25 7.60
CA GLY A 35 9.32 10.98 8.43
C GLY A 35 10.60 10.53 7.72
N GLY A 36 10.82 10.86 6.44
CA GLY A 36 11.89 10.24 5.68
C GLY A 36 12.20 10.86 4.33
N THR A 37 13.07 10.17 3.59
CA THR A 37 13.36 10.44 2.18
C THR A 37 12.69 9.39 1.32
N PHE A 38 12.26 9.78 0.13
CA PHE A 38 11.61 8.92 -0.86
C PHE A 38 12.26 9.13 -2.23
N ASN A 39 12.35 8.06 -2.99
CA ASN A 39 12.80 8.09 -4.37
C ASN A 39 12.04 7.05 -5.19
N LEU A 40 11.43 7.50 -6.29
CA LEU A 40 10.86 6.64 -7.32
C LEU A 40 12.00 6.17 -8.22
N ILE A 41 12.35 4.89 -8.13
CA ILE A 41 13.44 4.28 -8.89
C ILE A 41 12.91 4.00 -10.30
N SER A 42 12.95 5.04 -11.13
CA SER A 42 12.81 5.07 -12.59
C SER A 42 12.20 3.83 -13.27
N ASN A 43 10.89 3.95 -13.54
CA ASN A 43 10.11 3.37 -14.64
C ASN A 43 10.72 2.11 -15.27
N THR A 44 10.30 0.95 -14.75
CA THR A 44 10.61 -0.35 -15.32
C THR A 44 10.14 -0.42 -16.78
N THR A 45 10.61 -1.41 -17.56
CA THR A 45 10.07 -1.63 -18.91
C THR A 45 8.57 -1.98 -18.92
N ASP A 46 8.03 -2.35 -17.76
CA ASP A 46 6.62 -2.62 -17.54
C ASP A 46 5.93 -1.37 -16.93
N PRO A 47 4.94 -0.78 -17.64
CA PRO A 47 4.22 0.40 -17.17
C PRO A 47 3.38 0.16 -15.91
N ASN A 48 3.18 -1.10 -15.51
CA ASN A 48 2.41 -1.50 -14.33
C ASN A 48 3.30 -1.91 -13.16
N VAL A 49 4.61 -1.61 -13.19
CA VAL A 49 5.49 -1.83 -12.04
C VAL A 49 6.02 -0.50 -11.52
N LEU A 50 5.83 -0.25 -10.23
CA LEU A 50 6.40 0.88 -9.51
C LEU A 50 7.49 0.38 -8.59
N ASP A 51 8.73 0.82 -8.83
CA ASP A 51 9.85 0.51 -7.94
C ASP A 51 10.19 1.74 -7.10
N LEU A 52 10.07 1.60 -5.79
CA LEU A 52 10.17 2.69 -4.83
C LEU A 52 11.31 2.40 -3.85
N SER A 53 11.96 3.45 -3.38
CA SER A 53 12.87 3.38 -2.25
C SER A 53 12.61 4.49 -1.27
N LYS A 54 12.79 4.20 0.01
CA LYS A 54 12.64 5.17 1.08
C LYS A 54 13.53 4.85 2.26
N THR A 55 13.76 5.88 3.04
CA THR A 55 14.48 5.79 4.30
C THR A 55 13.69 6.54 5.34
N PHE A 56 13.23 5.84 6.38
CA PHE A 56 12.60 6.45 7.54
C PHE A 56 13.70 6.97 8.46
N ASN A 57 13.74 8.29 8.66
CA ASN A 57 14.66 8.97 9.59
C ASN A 57 13.98 9.33 10.92
N SER A 58 12.65 9.19 11.00
CA SER A 58 11.85 9.26 12.22
C SER A 58 10.75 8.19 12.20
N LEU A 59 10.03 8.05 13.31
CA LEU A 59 8.85 7.18 13.41
C LEU A 59 7.56 7.86 12.91
N ASP A 60 7.65 9.07 12.37
CA ASP A 60 6.49 9.74 11.82
C ASP A 60 5.99 8.98 10.59
N PRO A 61 4.65 8.87 10.40
CA PRO A 61 4.09 8.24 9.23
C PRO A 61 4.66 8.82 7.94
N MET A 62 4.98 7.96 6.98
CA MET A 62 5.30 8.37 5.62
C MET A 62 4.06 8.23 4.76
N VAL A 63 3.66 9.31 4.11
CA VAL A 63 2.45 9.35 3.25
C VAL A 63 2.90 9.49 1.82
N LEU A 64 2.61 8.47 1.01
CA LEU A 64 2.73 8.56 -0.44
C LEU A 64 1.42 9.06 -1.03
N THR A 65 1.49 10.05 -1.90
CA THR A 65 0.36 10.57 -2.65
C THR A 65 0.52 10.18 -4.11
N PHE A 66 -0.41 9.36 -4.60
CA PHE A 66 -0.44 8.89 -5.97
C PHE A 66 -1.43 9.73 -6.76
N THR A 67 -0.99 10.21 -7.92
CA THR A 67 -1.86 10.86 -8.90
C THR A 67 -2.27 9.82 -9.93
N VAL A 68 -3.58 9.71 -10.16
CA VAL A 68 -4.17 8.74 -11.09
C VAL A 68 -4.89 9.50 -12.20
N GLY A 69 -4.54 9.18 -13.44
CA GLY A 69 -5.24 9.61 -14.65
C GLY A 69 -5.97 8.46 -15.33
N HIS A 70 -6.40 8.70 -16.57
CA HIS A 70 -7.12 7.75 -17.41
C HIS A 70 -6.28 7.39 -18.64
N ILE A 71 -6.32 6.12 -19.05
CA ILE A 71 -5.78 5.65 -20.32
C ILE A 71 -6.78 4.73 -21.05
N ASP A 72 -6.82 4.85 -22.38
CA ASP A 72 -7.50 3.92 -23.26
C ASP A 72 -6.53 2.80 -23.70
N GLY A 73 -6.87 1.53 -23.46
CA GLY A 73 -6.33 0.41 -24.26
C GLY A 73 -5.16 -0.41 -23.71
N ASP A 74 -5.17 -0.73 -22.42
CA ASP A 74 -4.24 -1.63 -21.70
C ASP A 74 -2.72 -1.30 -21.74
N PRO A 75 -1.98 -1.68 -20.69
CA PRO A 75 -2.48 -2.16 -19.40
C PRO A 75 -2.57 -0.99 -18.42
N GLY A 76 -3.78 -0.64 -17.98
CA GLY A 76 -3.95 0.19 -16.79
C GLY A 76 -4.50 -0.70 -15.68
N ASN A 77 -3.82 -0.72 -14.54
CA ASN A 77 -4.09 -1.52 -13.35
C ASN A 77 -4.18 -3.08 -13.55
N PRO A 78 -3.90 -3.88 -12.49
CA PRO A 78 -3.25 -3.49 -11.25
C PRO A 78 -1.77 -3.12 -11.47
N TYR A 79 -1.21 -2.43 -10.48
CA TYR A 79 0.21 -2.11 -10.37
C TYR A 79 0.88 -3.04 -9.38
N THR A 80 2.00 -3.63 -9.75
CA THR A 80 2.92 -4.24 -8.78
C THR A 80 3.79 -3.14 -8.21
N VAL A 81 3.76 -2.96 -6.89
CA VAL A 81 4.64 -2.01 -6.20
C VAL A 81 5.70 -2.80 -5.45
N THR A 82 6.96 -2.49 -5.74
CA THR A 82 8.11 -2.95 -4.97
C THR A 82 8.68 -1.79 -4.18
N GLU A 83 8.97 -1.99 -2.90
CA GLU A 83 9.54 -0.93 -2.06
C GLU A 83 10.77 -1.41 -1.29
N ALA A 84 11.90 -0.74 -1.46
CA ALA A 84 13.04 -0.86 -0.55
C ALA A 84 12.84 0.10 0.65
N ILE A 85 12.60 -0.47 1.82
CA ILE A 85 12.30 0.21 3.07
C ILE A 85 13.54 0.18 3.98
N THR A 86 14.20 1.33 4.16
CA THR A 86 15.33 1.43 5.09
C THR A 86 14.87 2.00 6.44
N ASN A 87 15.19 1.30 7.53
CA ASN A 87 15.03 1.80 8.88
C ASN A 87 16.28 2.59 9.29
N ASN A 88 16.16 3.90 9.44
CA ASN A 88 17.21 4.78 10.00
C ASN A 88 16.66 5.59 11.19
N THR A 89 15.76 5.01 11.97
CA THR A 89 15.06 5.71 13.07
C THR A 89 15.79 5.59 14.41
N GLY A 90 16.95 4.92 14.44
CA GLY A 90 17.75 4.67 15.64
C GLY A 90 17.24 3.54 16.52
N GLN A 91 16.17 2.82 16.13
CA GLN A 91 15.54 1.76 16.91
C GLN A 91 14.99 0.65 16.01
N SER A 92 14.91 -0.57 16.52
CA SER A 92 14.28 -1.68 15.80
C SER A 92 12.76 -1.51 15.76
N TRP A 93 12.17 -1.81 14.62
CA TRP A 93 10.71 -1.88 14.46
C TRP A 93 10.20 -3.28 14.76
N VAL A 94 8.95 -3.36 15.21
CA VAL A 94 8.25 -4.62 15.47
C VAL A 94 7.05 -4.84 14.56
N ASP A 95 6.38 -3.76 14.12
CA ASP A 95 5.33 -3.86 13.12
C ASP A 95 5.53 -2.82 12.01
N PHE A 96 4.91 -3.08 10.87
CA PHE A 96 4.84 -2.16 9.76
C PHE A 96 3.45 -2.21 9.12
N HIS A 97 2.84 -1.04 8.96
CA HIS A 97 1.47 -0.92 8.47
C HIS A 97 1.42 -0.10 7.19
N PHE A 98 0.68 -0.60 6.21
CA PHE A 98 0.28 0.13 5.02
C PHE A 98 -1.22 0.35 5.06
N SER A 99 -1.69 1.58 4.82
CA SER A 99 -3.11 1.90 4.81
C SER A 99 -3.45 2.81 3.64
N ILE A 100 -4.46 2.42 2.84
CA ILE A 100 -4.99 3.22 1.75
C ILE A 100 -6.03 4.18 2.32
N GLN A 101 -5.84 5.47 2.05
CA GLN A 101 -6.83 6.51 2.31
C GLN A 101 -7.34 7.05 0.97
N GLU A 102 -8.63 6.86 0.74
CA GLU A 102 -9.36 7.16 -0.50
C GLU A 102 -9.51 8.68 -0.74
N PRO A 103 -9.66 9.10 -2.02
CA PRO A 103 -10.21 10.42 -2.34
C PRO A 103 -11.69 10.52 -1.97
N ASP A 104 -12.17 11.77 -1.86
CA ASP A 104 -13.56 12.10 -1.53
C ASP A 104 -14.60 11.67 -2.60
N GLN A 105 -14.17 11.16 -3.78
CA GLN A 105 -15.03 10.77 -4.90
C GLN A 105 -14.50 9.49 -5.59
N GLY A 106 -15.29 8.41 -5.63
CA GLY A 106 -15.00 7.21 -6.45
C GLY A 106 -15.25 5.85 -5.79
N GLN A 107 -15.32 4.79 -6.61
CA GLN A 107 -15.14 3.40 -6.15
C GLN A 107 -13.66 3.20 -5.81
N GLY A 108 -13.40 2.51 -4.72
CA GLY A 108 -12.17 2.77 -4.00
C GLY A 108 -10.92 2.00 -4.47
N VAL A 109 -9.75 2.61 -4.27
CA VAL A 109 -8.42 2.02 -4.53
C VAL A 109 -8.15 0.83 -3.61
N VAL A 110 -7.80 -0.33 -4.16
CA VAL A 110 -7.60 -1.58 -3.38
C VAL A 110 -6.16 -2.06 -3.40
N PHE A 111 -5.74 -2.72 -2.31
CA PHE A 111 -4.77 -3.79 -2.42
C PHE A 111 -5.47 -5.00 -3.04
N THR A 112 -5.14 -5.31 -4.30
CA THR A 112 -5.58 -6.55 -4.93
C THR A 112 -4.63 -7.67 -4.53
N GLU A 113 -5.13 -8.91 -4.46
CA GLU A 113 -4.31 -10.05 -4.03
C GLU A 113 -3.57 -9.79 -2.69
N HIS A 114 -4.20 -9.06 -1.75
CA HIS A 114 -3.56 -8.59 -0.52
C HIS A 114 -2.90 -9.73 0.28
N ASN A 115 -3.47 -10.94 0.25
CA ASN A 115 -2.93 -12.14 0.90
C ASN A 115 -1.57 -12.59 0.35
N ASN A 116 -1.19 -12.14 -0.85
CA ASN A 116 0.10 -12.42 -1.46
C ASN A 116 1.12 -11.29 -1.22
N SER A 117 0.77 -10.26 -0.45
CA SER A 117 1.68 -9.16 -0.12
C SER A 117 2.82 -9.66 0.76
N THR A 118 4.01 -9.13 0.53
CA THR A 118 5.21 -9.55 1.26
C THR A 118 5.98 -8.34 1.78
N LEU A 119 6.69 -8.54 2.88
CA LEU A 119 7.67 -7.62 3.44
C LEU A 119 8.77 -8.46 4.10
N SER A 120 9.99 -8.43 3.56
CA SER A 120 11.07 -9.25 4.11
C SER A 120 11.35 -8.89 5.58
N SER A 121 11.66 -9.89 6.42
CA SER A 121 11.84 -9.76 7.88
C SER A 121 10.54 -9.55 8.68
N PHE A 122 9.40 -9.52 8.00
CA PHE A 122 8.08 -9.51 8.62
C PHE A 122 7.21 -10.63 8.05
N THR A 123 6.09 -10.89 8.73
CA THR A 123 5.03 -11.81 8.31
C THR A 123 3.75 -11.00 8.12
N LEU A 124 3.01 -11.25 7.04
CA LEU A 124 1.70 -10.62 6.82
C LEU A 124 0.72 -11.14 7.88
N ASP A 125 0.05 -10.22 8.58
CA ASP A 125 -0.92 -10.56 9.59
C ASP A 125 -2.21 -11.07 8.94
N PRO A 126 -2.88 -12.08 9.51
CA PRO A 126 -4.10 -12.62 8.93
C PRO A 126 -5.27 -11.64 9.00
N GLU A 127 -6.26 -11.86 8.15
CA GLU A 127 -7.58 -11.25 8.26
C GLU A 127 -8.16 -11.42 9.69
N PRO A 128 -8.84 -10.40 10.24
CA PRO A 128 -9.31 -9.17 9.59
C PRO A 128 -8.33 -7.99 9.71
N SER A 129 -7.09 -8.21 10.17
CA SER A 129 -6.15 -7.11 10.39
C SER A 129 -5.60 -6.56 9.06
N THR A 130 -5.22 -7.46 8.16
CA THR A 130 -4.99 -7.18 6.74
C THR A 130 -6.32 -7.19 5.98
N GLY A 131 -6.38 -6.54 4.82
CA GLY A 131 -7.48 -6.62 3.87
C GLY A 131 -7.24 -5.76 2.63
N SER A 132 -8.30 -5.48 1.86
CA SER A 132 -8.21 -4.69 0.63
C SER A 132 -7.80 -3.22 0.83
N ARG A 133 -7.67 -2.76 2.08
CA ARG A 133 -7.33 -1.37 2.44
C ARG A 133 -6.15 -1.23 3.39
N ASN A 134 -5.76 -2.31 4.05
CA ASN A 134 -4.67 -2.30 5.02
C ASN A 134 -3.82 -3.54 4.82
N LEU A 135 -2.50 -3.39 4.87
CA LEU A 135 -1.58 -4.51 4.99
C LEU A 135 -0.83 -4.33 6.30
N ASN A 136 -1.02 -5.26 7.22
CA ASN A 136 -0.35 -5.23 8.51
C ASN A 136 0.69 -6.35 8.55
N PHE A 137 1.88 -6.00 9.01
CA PHE A 137 3.00 -6.90 9.07
C PHE A 137 3.61 -6.90 10.47
N THR A 138 3.63 -8.05 11.13
CA THR A 138 4.36 -8.25 12.39
C THR A 138 5.73 -8.87 12.10
N GLY A 139 6.79 -8.37 12.73
CA GLY A 139 8.15 -8.82 12.45
C GLY A 139 9.22 -8.13 13.27
N ASN A 140 10.42 -8.05 12.70
CA ASN A 140 11.50 -7.24 13.29
C ASN A 140 12.42 -6.71 12.21
N LEU A 141 12.58 -5.39 12.16
CA LEU A 141 13.60 -4.72 11.34
C LEU A 141 14.51 -3.90 12.23
N ALA A 142 15.76 -4.33 12.37
CA ALA A 142 16.77 -3.60 13.14
C ALA A 142 17.04 -2.21 12.53
N ASN A 143 17.58 -1.30 13.35
CA ASN A 143 18.15 -0.06 12.83
C ASN A 143 19.20 -0.36 11.75
N ASP A 144 19.24 0.48 10.71
CA ASP A 144 20.03 0.33 9.48
C ASP A 144 19.63 -0.90 8.63
N GLY A 145 18.58 -1.62 9.03
CA GLY A 145 18.02 -2.73 8.29
C GLY A 145 17.25 -2.26 7.06
N ILE A 146 17.26 -3.10 6.02
CA ILE A 146 16.48 -2.91 4.80
C ILE A 146 15.46 -4.04 4.69
N ALA A 147 14.19 -3.70 4.50
CA ALA A 147 13.14 -4.63 4.15
C ALA A 147 12.63 -4.34 2.73
N ASN A 148 12.37 -5.38 1.94
CA ASN A 148 11.79 -5.25 0.62
C ASN A 148 10.32 -5.65 0.68
N ALA A 149 9.43 -4.72 0.31
CA ALA A 149 8.00 -4.95 0.20
C ALA A 149 7.62 -5.28 -1.24
N SER A 150 6.59 -6.11 -1.42
CA SER A 150 5.92 -6.30 -2.71
C SER A 150 4.42 -6.47 -2.47
N PHE A 151 3.60 -5.65 -3.11
CA PHE A 151 2.14 -5.72 -3.05
C PHE A 151 1.52 -5.21 -4.35
N MET A 152 0.25 -5.52 -4.60
CA MET A 152 -0.45 -5.07 -5.80
C MET A 152 -1.50 -4.01 -5.46
N LEU A 153 -1.47 -2.89 -6.17
CA LEU A 153 -2.44 -1.80 -6.05
C LEU A 153 -3.32 -1.73 -7.28
N SER A 154 -4.63 -1.64 -7.11
CA SER A 154 -5.54 -1.36 -8.22
C SER A 154 -6.20 0.00 -8.00
N PRO A 155 -5.71 1.07 -8.65
CA PRO A 155 -6.37 2.36 -8.64
C PRO A 155 -7.63 2.34 -9.51
N PHE A 156 -8.63 3.12 -9.13
CA PHE A 156 -9.81 3.31 -9.96
C PHE A 156 -9.52 4.26 -11.12
N ASP A 157 -10.25 4.10 -12.23
CA ASP A 157 -10.18 5.03 -13.36
C ASP A 157 -11.02 6.29 -13.05
N PRO A 158 -10.43 7.49 -12.98
CA PRO A 158 -11.19 8.73 -12.82
C PRO A 158 -12.02 9.13 -14.06
N GLY A 159 -11.82 8.44 -15.18
CA GLY A 159 -12.46 8.70 -16.47
C GLY A 159 -11.70 9.74 -17.31
N ALA A 160 -11.96 9.72 -18.61
CA ALA A 160 -11.27 10.56 -19.59
C ALA A 160 -11.31 12.05 -19.24
N GLY A 161 -10.13 12.67 -19.22
CA GLY A 161 -9.95 14.10 -18.91
C GLY A 161 -9.96 14.43 -17.42
N ASN A 162 -10.14 13.45 -16.53
CA ASN A 162 -10.08 13.64 -15.09
C ASN A 162 -8.77 13.14 -14.50
N THR A 163 -8.48 13.63 -13.29
CA THR A 163 -7.37 13.17 -12.46
C THR A 163 -7.84 13.15 -11.03
N THR A 164 -7.38 12.15 -10.27
CA THR A 164 -7.68 11.99 -8.85
C THR A 164 -6.41 11.66 -8.08
N THR A 165 -6.46 11.77 -6.76
CA THR A 165 -5.34 11.40 -5.90
C THR A 165 -5.80 10.48 -4.78
N PHE A 166 -5.03 9.46 -4.46
CA PHE A 166 -5.20 8.70 -3.23
C PHE A 166 -3.91 8.70 -2.43
N THR A 167 -3.98 8.35 -1.15
CA THR A 167 -2.78 8.26 -0.31
C THR A 167 -2.57 6.88 0.26
N LEU A 168 -1.30 6.51 0.38
CA LEU A 168 -0.83 5.31 1.05
C LEU A 168 -0.01 5.75 2.26
N THR A 169 -0.59 5.58 3.44
CA THR A 169 0.07 5.89 4.71
C THR A 169 0.83 4.68 5.19
N GLN A 170 2.06 4.92 5.63
CA GLN A 170 3.00 3.88 6.01
C GLN A 170 3.58 4.17 7.39
N VAL A 171 3.42 3.23 8.32
CA VAL A 171 3.72 3.45 9.74
C VAL A 171 4.56 2.31 10.28
N PRO A 172 5.82 2.55 10.69
CA PRO A 172 6.56 1.63 11.53
C PRO A 172 6.16 1.80 13.00
N THR A 173 6.14 0.69 13.75
CA THR A 173 5.98 0.74 15.21
C THR A 173 7.25 0.24 15.90
N ILE A 174 7.52 0.77 17.08
CA ILE A 174 8.58 0.30 17.97
C ILE A 174 7.96 -0.44 19.16
N PRO A 175 8.71 -1.30 19.87
CA PRO A 175 8.27 -1.81 21.16
C PRO A 175 7.92 -0.63 22.07
N GLU A 176 6.69 -0.60 22.62
CA GLU A 176 6.24 0.49 23.46
C GLU A 176 7.25 0.77 24.59
N PRO A 177 7.90 1.96 24.62
CA PRO A 177 8.82 2.33 25.70
C PRO A 177 8.12 2.32 27.06
N GLU A 178 6.82 2.63 27.03
CA GLU A 178 5.95 2.83 28.18
C GLU A 178 5.61 1.53 28.91
N THR A 179 5.40 0.42 28.19
CA THR A 179 5.11 -0.88 28.82
C THR A 179 6.30 -1.34 29.70
N TYR A 180 7.54 -1.10 29.26
CA TYR A 180 8.73 -1.40 30.08
C TYR A 180 8.86 -0.47 31.29
N ALA A 181 8.61 0.84 31.09
CA ALA A 181 8.64 1.81 32.19
C ALA A 181 7.55 1.54 33.23
N MET A 182 6.33 1.19 32.80
CA MET A 182 5.18 0.88 33.65
C MET A 182 5.37 -0.45 34.39
N LEU A 183 5.96 -1.46 33.74
CA LEU A 183 6.35 -2.70 34.39
C LEU A 183 7.38 -2.43 35.49
N LEU A 184 8.44 -1.66 35.19
CA LEU A 184 9.47 -1.29 36.16
C LEU A 184 8.91 -0.44 37.31
N ALA A 185 8.01 0.50 37.01
CA ALA A 185 7.32 1.30 38.02
C ALA A 185 6.45 0.41 38.93
N GLY A 186 5.71 -0.55 38.35
CA GLY A 186 4.93 -1.53 39.09
C GLY A 186 5.79 -2.41 40.00
N LEU A 187 6.92 -2.91 39.49
CA LEU A 187 7.89 -3.69 40.27
C LEU A 187 8.53 -2.86 41.39
N GLY A 188 8.88 -1.60 41.11
CA GLY A 188 9.41 -0.66 42.10
C GLY A 188 8.43 -0.42 43.26
N LEU A 189 7.15 -0.20 42.95
CA LEU A 189 6.10 -0.04 43.96
C LEU A 189 5.93 -1.30 44.82
N MET A 190 5.92 -2.47 44.20
CA MET A 190 5.84 -3.76 44.91
C MET A 190 7.04 -3.98 45.83
N GLY A 191 8.25 -3.62 45.40
CA GLY A 191 9.46 -3.65 46.24
C GLY A 191 9.36 -2.76 47.49
N VAL A 192 8.82 -1.55 47.34
CA VAL A 192 8.57 -0.63 48.47
C VAL A 192 7.55 -1.21 49.46
N ILE A 193 6.46 -1.79 48.95
CA ILE A 193 5.43 -2.43 49.79
C ILE A 193 6.02 -3.62 50.57
N ALA A 194 6.80 -4.48 49.91
CA ALA A 194 7.46 -5.62 50.55
C ALA A 194 8.42 -5.17 51.66
N ARG A 195 9.23 -4.13 51.43
CA ARG A 195 10.12 -3.55 52.45
C ARG A 195 9.34 -3.02 53.66
N ARG A 196 8.21 -2.35 53.45
CA ARG A 196 7.36 -1.83 54.54
C ARG A 196 6.74 -2.95 55.38
N ARG A 197 6.42 -4.11 54.78
CA ARG A 197 5.86 -5.27 55.48
C ARG A 197 6.93 -5.95 56.36
N ASN A 198 8.14 -6.13 55.85
CA ASN A 198 9.23 -6.74 56.61
C ASN A 198 9.63 -5.88 57.82
N ASN A 199 9.62 -4.55 57.70
CA ASN A 199 9.93 -3.65 58.81
C ASN A 199 8.86 -3.63 59.94
N LYS A 200 7.70 -4.25 59.74
CA LYS A 200 6.65 -4.38 60.78
C LYS A 200 6.63 -5.76 61.46
N GLN A 201 7.41 -6.72 60.96
CA GLN A 201 7.52 -8.08 61.53
C GLN A 201 8.83 -8.32 62.29
N SER A 202 9.70 -7.31 62.39
CA SER A 202 10.85 -7.27 63.30
C SER A 202 10.59 -6.32 64.44
#